data_AF-A0A0F9GYV0-F1
#
_entry.id   AF-A0A0F9GYV0-F1
#
_cell.length_a   1.000
_cell.length_b   1.000
_cell.length_c   1.000
_cell.angle_alpha   90.00
_cell.angle_beta   90.00
_cell.angle_gamma   90.00
#
_symmetry.space_group_name_H-M   'P 1'
#
loop_
_entity.id
_entity.type
_entity.pdbx_description
1 polymer ?
#
loop_
_entity_poly.entity_id
_entity_poly.type
_entity_poly.pdbx_seq_one_letter_code
_entity_poly.pdbx_strand_id
1 'polypeptide(L)' 'AVSYGLPIEEGFRQVHENNMSKLGPDGKPLKDSSGKVIKPDNYKPIDLSWVLTE' A
#
# COMPACT_ATOMS: atom_id res chain seq x y z
N ALA A 1 7.33 11.91 -9.46
CA ALA A 1 5.94 12.40 -9.52
C ALA A 1 5.83 13.71 -10.25
N VAL A 2 6.37 14.81 -9.71
CA VAL A 2 6.28 16.17 -10.31
C VAL A 2 6.76 16.22 -11.76
N SER A 3 7.97 15.71 -12.04
CA SER A 3 8.53 15.70 -13.41
C SER A 3 7.74 14.86 -14.43
N TYR A 4 6.86 13.99 -13.95
CA TYR A 4 6.07 13.06 -14.77
C TYR A 4 4.57 13.39 -14.71
N GLY A 5 4.17 14.53 -14.13
CA GLY A 5 2.77 14.92 -14.01
C GLY A 5 1.89 13.96 -13.21
N LEU A 6 2.48 13.09 -12.39
CA LEU A 6 1.73 12.02 -11.73
C LEU A 6 0.83 12.57 -10.60
N PRO A 7 -0.40 12.03 -10.44
CA PRO A 7 -1.32 12.37 -9.36
C PRO A 7 -0.86 11.74 -8.03
N ILE A 8 0.23 12.27 -7.47
CA ILE A 8 0.94 11.66 -6.33
C ILE A 8 0.08 11.57 -5.06
N GLU A 9 -0.75 12.58 -4.78
CA GLU A 9 -1.60 12.60 -3.58
C GLU A 9 -2.56 11.41 -3.58
N GLU A 10 -3.24 11.19 -4.71
CA GLU A 10 -4.21 10.11 -4.84
C GLU A 10 -3.54 8.73 -4.83
N GLY A 11 -2.39 8.59 -5.53
CA GLY A 11 -1.59 7.37 -5.46
C GLY A 11 -1.07 7.08 -4.04
N PHE A 12 -0.65 8.11 -3.31
CA PHE A 12 -0.17 7.97 -1.93
C PHE A 12 -1.28 7.54 -0.98
N ARG A 13 -2.46 8.18 -1.06
CA ARG A 13 -3.64 7.84 -0.26
C ARG A 13 -4.04 6.38 -0.46
N GLN A 14 -4.11 5.95 -1.71
CA GLN A 14 -4.43 4.57 -2.09
C GLN A 14 -3.42 3.56 -1.53
N VAL A 15 -2.11 3.82 -1.69
CA VAL A 15 -1.06 2.96 -1.12
C VAL A 15 -1.13 2.93 0.40
N HIS A 16 -1.42 4.06 1.04
CA HIS A 16 -1.57 4.12 2.50
C HIS A 16 -2.74 3.25 2.97
N GLU A 17 -3.91 3.37 2.35
CA GLU A 17 -5.09 2.53 2.66
C GLU A 17 -4.77 1.04 2.48
N ASN A 18 -4.08 0.67 1.40
CA ASN A 18 -3.63 -0.71 1.21
C ASN A 18 -2.66 -1.17 2.31
N ASN A 19 -1.75 -0.30 2.78
CA ASN A 19 -0.84 -0.62 3.87
C ASN A 19 -1.57 -0.85 5.20
N MET A 20 -2.65 -0.12 5.47
CA MET A 20 -3.45 -0.31 6.68
C MET A 20 -4.15 -1.67 6.72
N SER A 21 -4.39 -2.31 5.57
CA SER A 21 -4.88 -3.70 5.51
C SER A 21 -3.87 -4.74 6.04
N LYS A 22 -2.61 -4.36 6.27
CA LYS A 22 -1.56 -5.26 6.81
C LYS A 22 -1.54 -5.32 8.33
N LEU A 23 -2.46 -4.61 8.98
CA LEU A 23 -2.66 -4.71 10.42
C LEU A 23 -3.46 -5.98 10.75
N GLY A 24 -3.04 -6.69 11.79
CA GLY A 24 -3.78 -7.81 12.35
C GLY A 24 -5.06 -7.37 13.06
N PRO A 25 -5.87 -8.32 13.55
CA PRO A 25 -7.10 -8.03 14.30
C PRO A 25 -6.88 -7.18 15.56
N ASP A 26 -5.65 -7.14 16.08
CA ASP A 26 -5.22 -6.33 17.22
C ASP A 26 -4.76 -4.91 16.84
N GLY A 27 -4.87 -4.55 15.56
CA GLY A 27 -4.43 -3.27 15.03
C GLY A 27 -2.91 -3.14 14.90
N LYS A 28 -2.14 -4.22 15.07
CA LYS A 28 -0.68 -4.19 14.98
C LYS A 28 -0.18 -4.74 13.65
N PRO A 29 0.98 -4.25 13.14
CA PRO A 29 1.58 -4.82 11.95
C PRO A 29 2.01 -6.27 12.17
N LEU A 30 1.70 -7.14 11.22
CA LEU A 30 2.27 -8.49 11.16
C LEU A 30 3.76 -8.39 10.81
N LYS A 31 4.64 -9.01 11.61
CA LYS A 31 6.10 -8.94 11.41
C LYS A 31 6.72 -10.34 11.35
N ASP A 32 7.75 -10.50 10.53
CA ASP A 32 8.58 -11.72 10.52
C ASP A 32 9.64 -11.71 11.65
N SER A 33 10.46 -12.77 11.71
CA SER A 33 11.53 -12.92 12.71
C SER A 33 12.61 -11.82 12.67
N SER A 34 12.71 -11.09 11.56
CA SER A 34 13.60 -9.93 11.40
C SER A 34 12.96 -8.61 11.84
N GLY A 35 11.66 -8.63 12.17
CA GLY A 35 10.89 -7.43 12.49
C GLY A 35 10.32 -6.70 11.27
N LYS A 36 10.48 -7.26 10.06
CA LYS A 36 9.95 -6.69 8.82
C LYS A 36 8.43 -6.90 8.77
N VAL A 37 7.69 -5.85 8.39
CA VAL A 37 6.25 -5.94 8.18
C VAL A 37 5.94 -6.80 6.97
N ILE A 38 5.12 -7.83 7.16
CA ILE A 38 4.72 -8.79 6.14
C ILE A 38 3.25 -8.62 5.75
N LYS A 39 2.90 -9.16 4.59
CA LYS A 39 1.53 -9.16 4.07
C LYS A 39 0.75 -10.32 4.72
N PRO A 40 -0.52 -10.12 5.12
CA PRO A 40 -1.37 -11.22 5.57
C PRO A 40 -1.76 -12.14 4.41
N ASP A 41 -2.24 -13.34 4.71
CA ASP A 41 -2.66 -14.33 3.71
C ASP A 41 -3.79 -13.82 2.79
N ASN A 42 -4.66 -12.97 3.31
CA ASN A 42 -5.77 -12.35 2.57
C ASN A 42 -5.39 -11.03 1.88
N TYR A 43 -4.09 -10.72 1.77
CA TYR A 43 -3.61 -9.51 1.13
C TYR A 43 -4.06 -9.41 -0.33
N LYS A 44 -4.56 -8.23 -0.71
CA LYS A 44 -4.86 -7.89 -2.10
C LYS A 44 -3.94 -6.76 -2.57
N PRO A 45 -3.23 -6.92 -3.70
CA PRO A 45 -2.46 -5.83 -4.28
C PRO A 45 -3.40 -4.70 -4.70
N ILE A 46 -2.92 -3.47 -4.56
CA ILE A 46 -3.63 -2.31 -5.09
C ILE A 46 -3.33 -2.15 -6.57
N ASP A 47 -4.36 -1.81 -7.34
CA ASP A 47 -4.24 -1.48 -8.75
C ASP A 47 -4.00 0.02 -8.91
N LEU A 48 -2.85 0.38 -9.48
CA LEU A 48 -2.46 1.75 -9.81
C LEU A 48 -2.32 1.96 -11.33
N SER A 49 -2.89 1.06 -12.15
CA SER A 49 -2.86 1.18 -13.61
C SER A 49 -3.45 2.50 -14.12
N TRP A 50 -4.41 3.07 -13.37
CA TRP A 50 -5.01 4.39 -13.62
C TRP A 50 -4.01 5.55 -13.56
N VAL A 51 -2.84 5.39 -12.95
CA VAL A 51 -1.79 6.42 -12.88
C VAL A 51 -1.11 6.63 -14.24
N LEU A 52 -1.23 5.66 -15.15
CA LEU A 52 -0.57 5.63 -16.46
C LEU A 52 -1.44 6.19 -17.61
N THR A 53 -2.38 7.09 -17.32
CA THR A 53 -3.19 7.72 -18.38
C THR A 53 -2.31 8.57 -19.30
N GLU A 54 -2.57 8.49 -20.62
CA GLU A 54 -1.85 9.21 -21.68
C GLU A 54 -1.83 10.74 -21.51
#